data_AF-A0A3B0V1U5-F1
#
_entry.id   AF-A0A3B0V1U5-F1
#
_cell.length_a   1.000
_cell.length_b   1.000
_cell.length_c   1.000
_cell.angle_alpha   90.00
_cell.angle_beta   90.00
_cell.angle_gamma   90.00
#
_symmetry.space_group_name_H-M   'P 1'
#
loop_
_entity.id
_entity.type
_entity.pdbx_description
1 polymer ?
#
loop_
_entity_poly.entity_id
_entity_poly.type
_entity_poly.pdbx_seq_one_letter_code
_entity_poly.pdbx_strand_id
1 'polypeptide(L)'
;QAARAKQASPRRQTGQSSSSRRPGWTANYQQASPSRQIPPRKLLFGHYLFYSGVTNWQTIVNALIWQRTRRPRLGEIGKSFGWLTSSDIVHILKSRRLSDSFGCSAVKLGLLTENQVRLMVFKQQRQQKKFGEYFVHHKLLTHSQLEQLIKNFRYHNTSVSINRQAS
;
A
#
# COMPACT_ATOMS: atom_id res chain seq x y z
N GLN A 1 70.82 38.94 -11.71
CA GLN A 1 70.90 37.55 -11.22
C GLN A 1 69.47 36.99 -11.33
N ALA A 2 69.09 36.26 -12.39
CA ALA A 2 69.25 34.80 -12.55
C ALA A 2 68.85 34.05 -11.27
N ALA A 3 67.96 33.05 -11.23
CA ALA A 3 67.17 32.29 -12.20
C ALA A 3 66.22 31.34 -11.42
N ARG A 4 65.29 30.67 -12.13
CA ARG A 4 64.69 29.34 -11.82
C ARG A 4 63.74 29.26 -10.58
N ALA A 5 62.73 28.40 -10.52
CA ALA A 5 62.22 27.36 -11.40
C ALA A 5 60.75 27.04 -11.04
N LYS A 6 60.03 26.52 -12.02
CA LYS A 6 58.71 25.87 -11.95
C LYS A 6 58.70 24.67 -10.99
N GLN A 7 57.54 24.41 -10.38
CA GLN A 7 56.92 23.07 -10.14
C GLN A 7 55.55 23.33 -9.47
N ALA A 8 54.41 23.21 -10.15
CA ALA A 8 53.72 21.99 -10.61
C ALA A 8 53.26 21.08 -9.46
N SER A 9 51.94 20.98 -9.35
CA SER A 9 51.11 20.30 -8.35
C SER A 9 51.39 18.80 -8.16
N PRO A 10 50.94 18.23 -7.03
CA PRO A 10 50.36 16.90 -7.01
C PRO A 10 48.83 16.95 -6.89
N ARG A 11 48.26 15.82 -7.29
CA ARG A 11 46.92 15.55 -7.78
C ARG A 11 46.09 14.87 -6.69
N ARG A 12 44.91 15.43 -6.43
CA ARG A 12 43.59 14.74 -6.34
C ARG A 12 43.27 13.93 -5.08
N GLN A 13 41.95 13.88 -4.88
CA GLN A 13 41.13 12.95 -4.08
C GLN A 13 40.80 13.48 -2.69
N THR A 14 39.59 13.38 -2.15
CA THR A 14 38.30 12.84 -2.61
C THR A 14 37.25 13.31 -1.61
N GLY A 15 35.99 13.24 -2.01
CA GLY A 15 34.83 13.71 -1.26
C GLY A 15 34.78 13.32 0.22
N GLN A 16 34.43 14.31 1.03
CA GLN A 16 33.79 14.11 2.32
C GLN A 16 32.52 14.95 2.33
N SER A 17 31.53 14.49 1.56
CA SER A 17 30.14 14.82 1.83
C SER A 17 29.83 14.18 3.17
N SER A 18 29.94 14.96 4.24
CA SER A 18 29.52 14.60 5.58
C SER A 18 28.07 14.15 5.51
N SER A 19 27.88 12.83 5.55
CA SER A 19 26.59 12.18 5.56
C SER A 19 25.82 12.71 6.76
N SER A 20 24.80 13.49 6.45
CA SER A 20 23.76 13.88 7.38
C SER A 20 23.28 12.63 8.09
N ARG A 21 23.52 12.62 9.40
CA ARG A 21 23.05 11.64 10.38
C ARG A 21 21.58 11.37 10.09
N ARG A 22 21.27 10.23 9.49
CA ARG A 22 19.88 9.78 9.31
C ARG A 22 19.31 9.56 10.72
N PRO A 23 18.30 10.33 11.15
CA PRO A 23 17.69 10.11 12.45
C PRO A 23 17.08 8.71 12.50
N GLY A 24 17.46 7.99 13.54
CA GLY A 24 17.05 6.63 13.80
C GLY A 24 15.55 6.48 13.93
N TRP A 25 15.12 5.27 13.58
CA TRP A 25 13.82 4.66 13.78
C TRP A 25 13.24 4.98 15.17
N THR A 26 12.56 6.12 15.30
CA THR A 26 11.96 6.60 16.56
C THR A 26 10.60 7.24 16.28
N ALA A 27 9.70 6.45 15.70
CA ALA A 27 8.28 6.65 15.97
C ALA A 27 7.97 5.87 17.25
N ASN A 28 7.49 6.54 18.30
CA ASN A 28 7.12 5.93 19.58
C ASN A 28 6.12 4.78 19.37
N TYR A 29 6.61 3.55 19.25
CA TYR A 29 5.84 2.30 19.28
C TYR A 29 5.60 1.87 20.73
N GLN A 30 5.04 2.74 21.57
CA GLN A 30 4.95 2.53 23.04
C GLN A 30 4.07 1.34 23.49
N GLN A 31 3.71 0.40 22.61
CA GLN A 31 3.14 -0.90 22.97
C GLN A 31 3.60 -2.04 22.04
N ALA A 32 4.87 -2.04 21.59
CA ALA A 32 5.44 -3.24 20.98
C ALA A 32 5.67 -4.31 22.08
N SER A 33 4.71 -5.23 22.25
CA SER A 33 4.80 -6.31 23.24
C SER A 33 5.99 -7.24 22.89
N PRO A 34 6.93 -7.49 23.83
CA PRO A 34 8.21 -8.15 23.55
C PRO A 34 8.15 -9.68 23.33
N SER A 35 6.97 -10.28 23.19
CA SER A 35 6.79 -11.75 23.12
C SER A 35 5.86 -12.22 21.99
N ARG A 36 5.91 -11.58 20.81
CA ARG A 36 5.13 -12.05 19.65
C ARG A 36 5.94 -13.04 18.82
N GLN A 37 5.79 -14.32 19.13
CA GLN A 37 6.19 -15.38 18.21
C GLN A 37 5.30 -15.33 16.97
N ILE A 38 5.90 -15.47 15.77
CA ILE A 38 5.15 -15.48 14.52
C ILE A 38 4.42 -16.83 14.42
N PRO A 39 3.07 -16.85 14.31
CA PRO A 39 2.33 -18.10 14.23
C PRO A 39 2.79 -19.00 13.08
N PRO A 40 2.92 -20.33 13.28
CA PRO A 40 3.27 -21.29 12.24
C PRO A 40 2.06 -21.61 11.34
N ARG A 41 1.35 -20.58 10.87
CA ARG A 41 0.26 -20.65 9.90
C ARG A 41 0.44 -19.59 8.83
N LYS A 42 -0.22 -19.76 7.68
CA LYS A 42 -0.27 -18.69 6.67
C LYS A 42 -0.90 -17.44 7.28
N LEU A 43 -0.23 -16.31 7.13
CA LEU A 43 -0.68 -15.02 7.60
C LEU A 43 -1.06 -14.13 6.41
N LEU A 44 -1.94 -13.16 6.68
CA LEU A 44 -2.08 -12.00 5.81
C LEU A 44 -0.95 -11.02 6.13
N PHE A 45 -0.54 -10.21 5.16
CA PHE A 45 0.60 -9.31 5.31
C PHE A 45 0.46 -8.36 6.52
N GLY A 46 -0.73 -7.79 6.76
CA GLY A 46 -0.98 -6.96 7.95
C GLY A 46 -0.75 -7.71 9.27
N HIS A 47 -1.19 -8.98 9.37
CA HIS A 47 -0.94 -9.79 10.56
C HIS A 47 0.55 -10.10 10.72
N TYR A 48 1.24 -10.38 9.62
CA TYR A 48 2.68 -10.58 9.65
C TYR A 48 3.41 -9.35 10.20
N LEU A 49 3.07 -8.14 9.74
CA LEU A 49 3.65 -6.89 10.27
C LEU A 49 3.36 -6.67 11.76
N PHE A 50 2.20 -7.13 12.25
CA PHE A 50 1.83 -7.07 13.65
C PHE A 50 2.62 -8.04 14.53
N TYR A 51 2.83 -9.28 14.05
CA TYR A 51 3.58 -10.30 14.78
C TYR A 51 5.09 -10.08 14.70
N SER A 52 5.61 -9.51 13.60
CA SER A 52 7.02 -9.18 13.45
C SER A 52 7.45 -7.93 14.23
N GLY A 53 6.52 -7.27 14.94
CA GLY A 53 6.80 -6.08 15.74
C GLY A 53 7.04 -4.81 14.92
N VAL A 54 6.86 -4.85 13.60
CA VAL A 54 7.05 -3.69 12.71
C VAL A 54 5.97 -2.63 12.96
N THR A 55 4.77 -3.03 13.33
CA THR A 55 3.65 -2.10 13.54
C THR A 55 2.62 -2.63 14.54
N ASN A 56 1.71 -1.77 14.99
CA ASN A 56 0.63 -2.13 15.89
C ASN A 56 -0.71 -2.29 15.14
N TRP A 57 -1.74 -2.78 15.84
CA TRP A 57 -3.05 -3.01 15.22
C TRP A 57 -3.72 -1.72 14.77
N GLN A 58 -3.57 -0.63 15.53
CA GLN A 58 -4.14 0.67 15.18
C GLN A 58 -3.60 1.18 13.84
N THR A 59 -2.29 1.05 13.60
CA THR A 59 -1.66 1.43 12.33
C THR A 59 -2.17 0.57 11.18
N ILE A 60 -2.39 -0.74 11.40
CA ILE A 60 -2.98 -1.63 10.39
C ILE A 60 -4.41 -1.19 10.05
N VAL A 61 -5.23 -0.89 11.06
CA VAL A 61 -6.60 -0.39 10.85
C VAL A 61 -6.58 0.93 10.08
N ASN A 62 -5.70 1.86 10.45
CA ASN A 62 -5.54 3.13 9.74
C ASN A 62 -5.10 2.92 8.28
N ALA A 63 -4.19 1.98 8.02
CA ALA A 63 -3.77 1.62 6.67
C ALA A 63 -4.92 1.05 5.84
N LEU A 64 -5.78 0.21 6.43
CA LEU A 64 -6.97 -0.32 5.77
C LEU A 64 -8.00 0.77 5.47
N ILE A 65 -8.23 1.68 6.41
CA ILE A 65 -9.11 2.84 6.21
C ILE A 65 -8.58 3.71 5.09
N TRP A 66 -7.29 4.05 5.10
CA TRP A 66 -6.64 4.82 4.04
C TRP A 66 -6.75 4.15 2.68
N GLN A 67 -6.53 2.83 2.61
CA GLN A 67 -6.67 2.09 1.36
C GLN A 67 -8.11 2.15 0.83
N ARG A 68 -9.10 2.06 1.72
CA ARG A 68 -10.52 2.09 1.37
C ARG A 68 -10.97 3.48 0.91
N THR A 69 -10.54 4.55 1.57
CA THR A 69 -10.95 5.92 1.23
C THR A 69 -10.39 6.40 -0.10
N ARG A 70 -9.27 5.83 -0.56
CA ARG A 70 -8.67 6.14 -1.87
C ARG A 70 -9.35 5.45 -3.05
N ARG A 71 -10.30 4.54 -2.82
CA ARG A 71 -11.06 3.86 -3.88
C ARG A 71 -12.33 4.65 -4.18
N PRO A 72 -12.44 5.32 -5.35
CA PRO A 72 -13.66 6.06 -5.67
C PRO A 72 -14.85 5.13 -5.80
N ARG A 73 -16.04 5.65 -5.51
CA ARG A 73 -17.28 4.87 -5.55
C ARG A 73 -17.64 4.55 -7.00
N LEU A 74 -18.33 3.43 -7.22
CA LEU A 74 -18.68 3.01 -8.59
C LEU A 74 -19.53 4.08 -9.30
N GLY A 75 -20.48 4.70 -8.60
CA GLY A 75 -21.27 5.84 -9.14
C GLY A 75 -20.42 7.05 -9.54
N GLU A 76 -19.39 7.41 -8.77
CA GLU A 76 -18.45 8.49 -9.11
C GLU A 76 -17.65 8.16 -10.38
N ILE A 77 -17.28 6.89 -10.56
CA ILE A 77 -16.63 6.43 -11.79
C ILE A 77 -17.58 6.54 -12.98
N GLY A 78 -18.84 6.11 -12.84
CA GLY A 78 -19.86 6.26 -13.89
C GLY A 78 -20.08 7.72 -14.28
N LYS A 79 -20.12 8.62 -13.30
CA LYS A 79 -20.16 10.07 -13.54
C LYS A 79 -18.91 10.58 -14.25
N SER A 80 -17.72 10.11 -13.87
CA SER A 80 -16.46 10.49 -14.54
C SER A 80 -16.39 10.07 -16.01
N PHE A 81 -17.14 9.03 -16.40
CA PHE A 81 -17.26 8.58 -17.79
C PHE A 81 -18.39 9.27 -18.55
N GLY A 82 -19.21 10.10 -17.89
CA GLY A 82 -20.39 10.72 -18.48
C GLY A 82 -21.58 9.77 -18.65
N TRP A 83 -21.55 8.56 -18.06
CA TRP A 83 -22.64 7.58 -18.20
C TRP A 83 -23.74 7.73 -17.16
N LEU A 84 -23.44 8.36 -16.03
CA LEU A 84 -24.40 8.60 -14.95
C LEU A 84 -24.37 10.06 -14.54
N THR A 85 -25.56 10.61 -14.32
CA THR A 85 -25.73 11.90 -13.65
C THR A 85 -25.81 11.72 -12.13
N SER A 86 -25.71 12.82 -11.38
CA SER A 86 -25.91 12.78 -9.91
C SER A 86 -27.32 12.26 -9.55
N SER A 87 -28.34 12.61 -10.33
CA SER A 87 -29.72 12.12 -10.16
C SER A 87 -29.83 10.62 -10.39
N ASP A 88 -29.17 10.08 -11.42
CA ASP A 88 -29.19 8.64 -11.71
C ASP A 88 -28.58 7.84 -10.57
N ILE A 89 -27.48 8.33 -9.99
CA ILE A 89 -26.82 7.68 -8.85
C ILE A 89 -27.77 7.63 -7.64
N VAL A 90 -28.45 8.73 -7.33
CA VAL A 90 -29.43 8.77 -6.24
C VAL A 90 -30.59 7.83 -6.52
N HIS A 91 -31.08 7.79 -7.75
CA HIS A 91 -32.16 6.89 -8.17
C HIS A 91 -31.76 5.41 -7.99
N ILE A 92 -30.57 5.02 -8.45
CA ILE A 92 -30.01 3.67 -8.26
C ILE A 92 -29.91 3.34 -6.78
N LEU A 93 -29.40 4.27 -5.95
CA LEU A 93 -29.23 4.03 -4.52
C LEU A 93 -30.56 3.88 -3.77
N LYS A 94 -31.61 4.60 -4.19
CA LYS A 94 -32.96 4.50 -3.60
C LYS A 94 -33.68 3.21 -4.00
N SER A 95 -33.55 2.81 -5.26
CA SER A 95 -34.23 1.63 -5.81
C SER A 95 -33.51 0.31 -5.48
N ARG A 96 -32.29 0.39 -4.94
CA ARG A 96 -31.45 -0.76 -4.61
C ARG A 96 -31.87 -1.44 -3.30
N ARG A 97 -32.01 -2.77 -3.35
CA ARG A 97 -32.12 -3.62 -2.14
C ARG A 97 -30.76 -3.77 -1.45
N LEU A 98 -30.74 -4.02 -0.14
CA LEU A 98 -29.48 -4.16 0.63
C LEU A 98 -28.53 -5.20 0.03
N SER A 99 -29.07 -6.31 -0.49
CA SER A 99 -28.32 -7.42 -1.09
C SER A 99 -27.78 -7.13 -2.49
N ASP A 100 -28.38 -6.18 -3.22
CA ASP A 100 -28.03 -5.94 -4.61
C ASP A 100 -26.76 -5.08 -4.70
N SER A 101 -25.90 -5.41 -5.65
CA SER A 101 -24.76 -4.57 -5.99
C SER A 101 -25.24 -3.33 -6.76
N PHE A 102 -24.52 -2.22 -6.63
CA PHE A 102 -24.84 -0.98 -7.37
C PHE A 102 -24.93 -1.22 -8.88
N GLY A 103 -24.00 -1.99 -9.45
CA GLY A 103 -23.99 -2.31 -10.87
C GLY A 103 -25.21 -3.14 -11.30
N CYS A 104 -25.60 -4.13 -10.49
CA CYS A 104 -26.80 -4.94 -10.78
C CYS A 104 -28.07 -4.08 -10.78
N SER A 105 -28.25 -3.21 -9.79
CA SER A 105 -29.38 -2.29 -9.75
C SER A 105 -29.37 -1.30 -10.92
N ALA A 106 -28.21 -0.78 -11.31
CA ALA A 106 -28.10 0.13 -12.46
C ALA A 106 -28.47 -0.54 -13.79
N VAL A 107 -28.10 -1.81 -13.98
CA VAL A 107 -28.47 -2.60 -15.17
C VAL A 107 -29.96 -2.90 -15.18
N LYS A 108 -30.55 -3.31 -14.03
CA LYS A 108 -31.99 -3.54 -13.91
C LYS A 108 -32.83 -2.29 -14.23
N LEU A 109 -32.31 -1.10 -13.92
CA LEU A 109 -32.96 0.17 -14.21
C LEU A 109 -32.72 0.68 -15.64
N GLY A 110 -31.94 -0.04 -16.46
CA GLY A 110 -31.61 0.38 -17.83
C GLY A 110 -30.64 1.57 -17.92
N LEU A 111 -30.04 1.99 -16.80
CA LEU A 111 -29.15 3.16 -16.74
C LEU A 111 -27.71 2.82 -17.16
N LEU A 112 -27.31 1.55 -17.03
CA LEU A 112 -26.01 1.05 -17.47
C LEU A 112 -26.17 -0.31 -18.15
N THR A 113 -25.26 -0.60 -19.07
CA THR A 113 -25.05 -1.94 -19.63
C THR A 113 -24.10 -2.75 -18.75
N GLU A 114 -24.15 -4.08 -18.85
CA GLU A 114 -23.18 -4.95 -18.15
C GLU A 114 -21.73 -4.61 -18.51
N ASN A 115 -21.46 -4.29 -19.78
CA ASN A 115 -20.13 -3.93 -20.26
C ASN A 115 -19.62 -2.64 -19.60
N GLN A 116 -20.48 -1.63 -19.45
CA GLN A 116 -20.14 -0.40 -18.72
C GLN A 116 -19.83 -0.68 -17.25
N VAL A 117 -20.64 -1.52 -16.59
CA VAL A 117 -20.38 -1.93 -15.20
C VAL A 117 -19.03 -2.65 -15.07
N ARG A 118 -18.72 -3.59 -15.98
CA ARG A 118 -17.41 -4.27 -15.98
C ARG A 118 -16.25 -3.28 -16.15
N LEU A 119 -16.36 -2.32 -17.06
CA LEU A 119 -15.32 -1.31 -17.26
C LEU A 119 -15.15 -0.40 -16.04
N MET A 120 -16.24 -0.01 -15.39
CA MET A 120 -16.21 0.76 -14.14
C MET A 120 -15.52 -0.01 -13.02
N VAL A 121 -15.86 -1.30 -12.84
CA VAL A 121 -15.22 -2.17 -11.84
C VAL A 121 -13.74 -2.32 -12.14
N PHE A 122 -13.36 -2.53 -13.41
CA PHE A 122 -11.97 -2.62 -13.82
C PHE A 122 -11.18 -1.33 -13.50
N LYS A 123 -11.72 -0.15 -13.84
CA LYS A 123 -11.10 1.14 -13.48
C LYS A 123 -10.96 1.30 -11.97
N GLN A 124 -11.98 0.91 -11.20
CA GLN A 124 -11.97 0.98 -9.75
C GLN A 124 -10.88 0.09 -9.13
N GLN A 125 -10.70 -1.13 -9.65
CA GLN A 125 -9.67 -2.06 -9.20
C GLN A 125 -8.27 -1.53 -9.49
N ARG A 126 -8.04 -0.95 -10.67
CA ARG A 126 -6.73 -0.36 -11.03
C ARG A 126 -6.33 0.83 -10.16
N GLN A 127 -7.31 1.52 -9.57
CA GLN A 127 -7.07 2.66 -8.68
C GLN A 127 -6.86 2.25 -7.22
N GLN A 128 -7.09 0.98 -6.88
CA GLN A 128 -6.86 0.48 -5.53
C GLN A 128 -5.36 0.49 -5.20
N LYS A 129 -4.97 1.39 -4.31
CA LYS A 129 -3.61 1.50 -3.81
C LYS A 129 -3.19 0.22 -3.09
N LYS A 130 -1.92 -0.15 -3.18
CA LYS A 130 -1.41 -1.30 -2.42
C LYS A 130 -1.40 -0.95 -0.93
N PHE A 131 -1.79 -1.91 -0.09
CA PHE A 131 -1.80 -1.73 1.37
C PHE A 131 -0.43 -1.26 1.92
N GLY A 132 0.67 -1.79 1.37
CA GLY A 132 2.03 -1.39 1.75
C GLY A 132 2.39 0.07 1.46
N GLU A 133 1.72 0.72 0.49
CA GLU A 133 2.00 2.12 0.14
C GLU A 133 1.65 3.08 1.28
N TYR A 134 0.71 2.71 2.16
CA TYR A 134 0.39 3.51 3.34
C TYR A 134 1.64 3.79 4.19
N PHE A 135 2.42 2.76 4.46
CA PHE A 135 3.60 2.86 5.33
C PHE A 135 4.70 3.72 4.70
N VAL A 136 4.84 3.69 3.38
CA VAL A 136 5.79 4.54 2.65
C VAL A 136 5.31 5.98 2.60
N HIS A 137 4.03 6.19 2.29
CA HIS A 137 3.42 7.53 2.21
C HIS A 137 3.49 8.27 3.56
N HIS A 138 3.26 7.55 4.66
CA HIS A 138 3.32 8.10 6.02
C HIS A 138 4.74 8.07 6.62
N LYS A 139 5.78 7.75 5.81
CA LYS A 139 7.20 7.70 6.22
C LYS A 139 7.47 6.72 7.38
N LEU A 140 6.61 5.73 7.59
CA LEU A 140 6.80 4.67 8.58
C LEU A 140 7.81 3.61 8.10
N LEU A 141 7.85 3.37 6.78
CA LEU A 141 8.78 2.47 6.13
C LEU A 141 9.38 3.15 4.89
N THR A 142 10.63 2.88 4.60
CA THR A 142 11.20 3.14 3.27
C THR A 142 10.75 2.08 2.27
N HIS A 143 10.83 2.39 0.97
CA HIS A 143 10.49 1.42 -0.07
C HIS A 143 11.34 0.14 0.02
N SER A 144 12.63 0.29 0.30
CA SER A 144 13.55 -0.84 0.51
C SER A 144 13.13 -1.72 1.70
N GLN A 145 12.77 -1.11 2.83
CA GLN A 145 12.29 -1.85 4.00
C GLN A 145 10.99 -2.60 3.71
N LEU A 146 10.06 -1.97 3.00
CA LEU A 146 8.81 -2.62 2.60
C LEU A 146 9.06 -3.86 1.71
N GLU A 147 9.95 -3.74 0.73
CA GLU A 147 10.31 -4.86 -0.15
C GLU A 147 10.95 -6.02 0.61
N GLN A 148 11.83 -5.73 1.57
CA GLN A 148 12.41 -6.76 2.45
C GLN A 148 11.35 -7.46 3.30
N LEU A 149 10.41 -6.71 3.87
CA LEU A 149 9.31 -7.27 4.66
C LEU A 149 8.38 -8.15 3.81
N ILE A 150 8.12 -7.77 2.56
CA ILE A 150 7.33 -8.59 1.63
C ILE A 150 8.05 -9.89 1.30
N LYS A 151 9.37 -9.87 1.10
CA LYS A 151 10.18 -11.07 0.88
C LYS A 151 10.12 -12.01 2.08
N ASN A 152 10.36 -11.49 3.29
CA ASN A 152 10.33 -12.29 4.52
C ASN A 152 8.94 -12.88 4.79
N PHE A 153 7.88 -12.09 4.54
CA PHE A 153 6.50 -12.56 4.61
C PHE A 153 6.21 -13.72 3.66
N ARG A 154 6.64 -13.60 2.40
CA ARG A 154 6.47 -14.66 1.39
C ARG A 154 7.21 -15.92 1.80
N TYR A 155 8.46 -15.78 2.24
CA TYR A 155 9.25 -16.89 2.74
C TYR A 155 8.54 -17.61 3.89
N HIS A 156 8.09 -16.88 4.92
CA HIS A 156 7.33 -17.45 6.04
C HIS A 156 6.11 -18.25 5.57
N ASN A 157 5.28 -17.66 4.72
CA ASN A 157 4.07 -18.31 4.24
C ASN A 157 4.35 -19.55 3.37
N THR A 158 5.45 -19.55 2.61
CA THR A 158 5.90 -20.71 1.84
C THR A 158 6.41 -21.81 2.75
N SER A 159 7.32 -21.50 3.68
CA SER A 159 7.90 -22.48 4.62
C SER A 159 6.84 -23.17 5.46
N VAL A 160 5.88 -22.41 5.99
CA VAL A 160 4.75 -22.96 6.75
C VAL A 160 3.85 -23.84 5.88
N SER A 161 3.70 -23.52 4.59
CA SER A 161 2.87 -24.33 3.70
C SER A 161 3.48 -25.69 3.38
N ILE A 162 4.81 -25.74 3.24
CA ILE A 162 5.56 -26.98 2.98
C ILE A 162 5.49 -27.90 4.20
N ASN A 163 5.76 -27.36 5.40
CA ASN A 163 5.72 -28.15 6.64
C ASN A 163 4.34 -28.75 6.94
N ARG A 164 3.25 -28.14 6.45
CA ARG A 164 1.88 -28.67 6.62
C ARG A 164 1.51 -29.76 5.62
N GLN A 165 2.22 -29.88 4.50
CA GLN A 165 1.99 -30.95 3.50
C GLN A 165 2.80 -32.22 3.83
N ALA A 166 3.83 -32.09 4.68
CA ALA A 166 4.71 -33.18 5.10
C ALA A 166 4.30 -33.83 6.44
N SER A 167 3.15 -33.46 7.01
CA SER A 167 2.55 -34.02 8.23
C SER A 167 1.13 -34.48 7.93
#